data_AF-A0A1D3JZ02-F1
#
_entry.id   AF-A0A1D3JZ02-F1
#
_cell.length_a   1.000
_cell.length_b   1.000
_cell.length_c   1.000
_cell.angle_alpha   90.00
_cell.angle_beta   90.00
_cell.angle_gamma   90.00
#
_symmetry.space_group_name_H-M   'P 1'
#
loop_
_entity.id
_entity.type
_entity.pdbx_description
1 polymer ?
#
loop_
_entity_poly.entity_id
_entity_poly.type
_entity_poly.pdbx_seq_one_letter_code
_entity_poly.pdbx_strand_id
1 'polypeptide(L)' 'MNIPIPAQTPDPNIDKPTLPPTEPAAPPEEEPPQDPPVRVEEPLAQGYPLTITRR' A
#
# COMPACT_ATOMS: atom_id res chain seq x y z
N MET A 1 -6.70 -17.08 62.29
CA MET A 1 -7.69 -16.56 61.32
C MET A 1 -7.47 -17.27 60.00
N ASN A 2 -8.32 -18.24 59.65
CA ASN A 2 -8.31 -18.87 58.33
C ASN A 2 -9.19 -18.03 57.40
N ILE A 3 -8.57 -17.13 56.64
CA ILE A 3 -9.26 -16.38 55.60
C ILE A 3 -9.39 -17.33 54.41
N PRO A 4 -10.61 -17.62 53.89
CA PRO A 4 -10.75 -18.47 52.72
C PRO A 4 -10.08 -17.82 51.51
N ILE A 5 -9.33 -18.61 50.74
CA ILE A 5 -8.73 -18.14 49.49
C ILE A 5 -9.86 -17.97 48.46
N PRO A 6 -9.96 -16.81 47.79
CA PRO A 6 -10.96 -16.61 46.74
C PRO A 6 -10.76 -17.62 45.62
N ALA A 7 -11.87 -18.17 45.10
CA ALA A 7 -11.84 -19.02 43.92
C ALA A 7 -11.30 -18.22 42.72
N GLN A 8 -10.38 -18.83 41.96
CA GLN A 8 -9.90 -18.22 40.71
C GLN A 8 -10.95 -18.39 39.61
N THR A 9 -11.23 -17.31 38.89
CA THR A 9 -11.98 -17.36 37.64
C THR A 9 -11.08 -18.01 36.57
N PRO A 10 -11.56 -19.02 35.82
CA PRO A 10 -10.78 -19.60 34.73
C PRO A 10 -10.47 -18.54 33.67
N ASP A 11 -9.25 -18.56 33.14
CA ASP A 11 -8.85 -17.61 32.09
C ASP A 11 -9.62 -17.93 30.80
N PRO A 12 -10.36 -16.96 30.23
CA PRO A 12 -11.19 -17.18 29.06
C PRO A 12 -10.39 -17.55 27.79
N ASN A 13 -9.08 -17.34 27.79
CA ASN A 13 -8.19 -17.64 26.68
C ASN A 13 -7.59 -19.05 26.73
N ILE A 14 -7.84 -19.84 27.80
CA ILE A 14 -7.28 -21.19 27.95
C ILE A 14 -7.89 -22.15 26.91
N ASP A 15 -9.20 -22.08 26.71
CA ASP A 15 -9.91 -22.97 25.76
C ASP A 15 -10.00 -22.36 24.35
N LYS A 16 -9.97 -21.03 24.26
CA LYS A 16 -10.06 -20.29 23.00
C LYS A 16 -8.99 -19.21 22.96
N PRO A 17 -7.76 -19.54 22.52
CA PRO A 17 -6.71 -18.53 22.41
C PRO A 17 -7.19 -17.40 21.49
N THR A 18 -6.99 -16.17 21.94
CA THR A 18 -7.22 -15.01 21.09
C THR A 18 -6.20 -15.06 19.95
N LEU A 19 -6.68 -15.30 18.73
CA LEU A 19 -5.84 -15.23 17.54
C LEU A 19 -5.53 -13.76 17.23
N PRO A 20 -4.32 -13.46 16.70
CA PRO A 20 -4.06 -12.14 16.16
C PRO A 20 -5.05 -11.85 15.02
N PRO A 21 -5.39 -10.56 14.77
CA PRO A 21 -6.23 -10.21 13.65
C PRO A 21 -5.59 -10.68 12.34
N THR A 22 -6.41 -11.16 11.41
CA THR A 22 -5.97 -11.47 10.05
C THR A 22 -5.76 -10.17 9.28
N GLU A 23 -4.79 -10.16 8.36
CA GLU A 23 -4.59 -9.02 7.46
C GLU A 23 -5.84 -8.79 6.58
N PRO A 24 -6.13 -7.53 6.19
CA PRO A 24 -7.18 -7.25 5.21
C PRO A 24 -6.93 -7.99 3.89
N ALA A 25 -8.02 -8.32 3.20
CA ALA A 25 -7.92 -8.88 1.85
C ALA A 25 -7.21 -7.89 0.91
N ALA A 26 -6.49 -8.42 -0.09
CA ALA A 26 -5.88 -7.60 -1.14
C ALA A 26 -6.96 -6.76 -1.86
N PRO A 27 -6.63 -5.54 -2.30
CA PRO A 27 -7.54 -4.78 -3.14
C PRO A 27 -7.82 -5.55 -4.45
N PRO A 28 -8.98 -5.33 -5.08
CA PRO A 28 -9.23 -5.84 -6.43
C PRO A 28 -8.15 -5.40 -7.40
N GLU A 29 -7.84 -6.23 -8.39
CA GLU A 29 -6.99 -5.83 -9.50
C GLU A 29 -7.71 -4.75 -10.33
N GLU A 30 -7.07 -3.61 -10.53
CA GLU A 30 -7.56 -2.59 -11.45
C GLU A 30 -7.21 -2.98 -12.88
N GLU A 31 -8.17 -2.84 -13.79
CA GLU A 31 -7.90 -2.95 -15.22
C GLU A 31 -6.94 -1.81 -15.63
N PRO A 32 -5.94 -2.07 -16.49
CA PRO A 32 -5.11 -1.00 -17.01
C PRO A 32 -5.96 0.08 -17.71
N PRO A 33 -5.53 1.34 -17.71
CA PRO A 33 -6.19 2.39 -18.47
C PRO A 33 -6.33 1.98 -19.94
N GLN A 34 -7.54 2.13 -20.49
CA GLN A 34 -7.83 1.85 -21.90
C GLN A 34 -7.37 2.98 -22.82
N ASP A 35 -7.03 4.14 -22.25
CA ASP A 35 -6.60 5.30 -23.02
C ASP A 35 -5.17 5.12 -23.56
N PRO A 36 -4.91 5.56 -24.80
CA PRO A 36 -3.56 5.57 -25.34
C PRO A 36 -2.67 6.51 -24.51
N PRO A 37 -1.36 6.23 -24.43
CA PRO A 37 -0.43 7.13 -23.76
C PRO A 37 -0.48 8.51 -24.42
N VAL A 38 -0.57 9.56 -23.60
CA VAL A 38 -0.48 10.94 -24.09
C VAL A 38 0.90 11.13 -24.72
N ARG A 39 0.94 11.61 -25.96
CA ARG A 39 2.20 11.97 -26.62
C ARG A 39 2.84 13.10 -25.82
N VAL A 40 3.97 12.80 -25.19
CA VAL A 40 4.84 13.83 -24.65
C VAL A 40 5.47 14.55 -25.84
N GLU A 41 5.08 15.80 -26.09
CA GLU A 41 5.82 16.64 -27.02
C GLU A 41 7.17 16.99 -26.36
N GLU A 42 8.27 16.65 -27.03
CA GLU A 42 9.58 17.15 -26.61
C GLU A 42 9.52 18.68 -26.64
N PRO A 43 9.99 19.38 -25.59
CA PRO A 43 10.10 20.83 -25.67
C PRO A 43 11.01 21.14 -26.85
N LEU A 44 10.47 21.79 -27.88
CA LEU A 44 11.25 22.33 -28.98
C LEU A 44 12.41 23.09 -28.36
N ALA A 45 13.65 22.67 -28.62
CA ALA A 45 14.84 23.26 -28.01
C ALA A 45 14.80 24.78 -28.20
N GLN A 46 14.41 25.50 -27.15
CA GLN A 46 14.30 26.94 -27.17
C GLN A 46 15.72 27.50 -27.16
N GLY A 47 16.20 27.96 -28.31
CA GLY A 47 17.17 29.06 -28.34
C GLY A 47 18.61 28.78 -28.74
N TYR A 48 18.88 27.86 -29.66
CA TYR A 48 20.19 27.84 -30.36
C TYR A 48 20.01 28.21 -31.83
N PRO A 49 20.64 29.29 -32.34
CA PRO A 49 20.63 29.56 -33.76
C PRO A 49 21.43 28.48 -34.50
N LEU A 50 20.77 27.75 -35.40
CA LEU A 50 21.43 26.88 -36.38
C LEU A 50 22.22 27.76 -37.37
N THR A 51 23.50 27.99 -37.12
CA THR A 51 24.42 28.54 -38.13
C THR A 51 24.67 27.48 -39.20
N ILE A 52 23.91 27.55 -40.29
CA ILE A 52 24.18 26.75 -41.50
C ILE A 52 25.35 27.40 -42.23
N THR A 53 26.58 26.92 -42.01
CA THR A 53 27.72 27.29 -42.85
C THR A 53 27.60 26.57 -44.18
N ARG A 54 27.20 27.29 -45.25
CA ARG A 54 27.35 26.78 -46.62
C ARG A 54 28.82 26.87 -47.04
N ARG A 55 29.36 25.75 -47.50
CA ARG A 55 30.72 25.60 -48.02
C ARG A 55 30.75 25.87 -49.52
#